data_AF-A0A968QAN2-F1
#
_entry.id   AF-A0A968QAN2-F1
#
_cell.length_a   1.000
_cell.length_b   1.000
_cell.length_c   1.000
_cell.angle_alpha   90.00
_cell.angle_beta   90.00
_cell.angle_gamma   90.00
#
_symmetry.space_group_name_H-M   'P 1'
#
loop_
_entity.id
_entity.type
_entity.pdbx_description
1 polymer ?
#
loop_
_entity_poly.entity_id
_entity_poly.type
_entity_poly.pdbx_seq_one_letter_code
_entity_poly.pdbx_strand_id
1 'polypeptide(L)'
;MWKIAPNEAQQIEEAVRSELYGSIRSALGINYSRLRQLLWSQLWQEADQETENVILKALRQNLEPVDREALLQLPCVDLLTIDELWSRYSSGRFGFKAQQQVYQQVDRQPADFLRTLDWRGPRISLTGGIKPYKNLQFSASAPPGHLPTWRWCCPSLDSGYDVSDSIVEGLFRHLESASLWGHHRCRPPLPPWVTSKSIMVMTTDWTLSDLADLLKGEEWQAADKVTQALMRAAVNREGVGSLAAMDLAQIPCEILHDIDHLWVNASFGHFWLFGAAAPLHRARWYL
;
A
#
# COMPACT_ATOMS: atom_id res chain seq x y z
N MET A 1 0.59 1.39 42.19
CA MET A 1 1.41 0.63 41.22
C MET A 1 0.57 0.57 39.94
N TRP A 2 0.94 1.33 38.91
CA TRP A 2 0.18 1.36 37.66
C TRP A 2 0.28 -0.02 36.99
N LYS A 3 -0.86 -0.68 36.78
CA LYS A 3 -0.94 -1.98 36.11
C LYS A 3 -1.54 -1.72 34.73
N ILE A 4 -0.70 -1.54 33.73
CA ILE A 4 -1.11 -1.50 32.32
C ILE A 4 -1.34 -2.94 31.87
N ALA A 5 -2.44 -3.21 31.16
CA ALA A 5 -2.69 -4.55 30.64
C ALA A 5 -1.65 -4.91 29.55
N PRO A 6 -1.18 -6.16 29.42
CA PRO A 6 -0.17 -6.51 28.42
C PRO A 6 -0.52 -6.12 26.98
N ASN A 7 -1.80 -6.21 26.60
CA ASN A 7 -2.28 -5.78 25.28
C ASN A 7 -2.21 -4.26 25.09
N GLU A 8 -2.53 -3.50 26.14
CA GLU A 8 -2.45 -2.04 26.14
C GLU A 8 -0.98 -1.57 26.04
N ALA A 9 -0.06 -2.27 26.73
CA ALA A 9 1.37 -2.01 26.63
C ALA A 9 1.91 -2.25 25.20
N GLN A 10 1.47 -3.31 24.52
CA GLN A 10 1.86 -3.59 23.13
C GLN A 10 1.34 -2.54 22.15
N GLN A 11 0.11 -2.08 22.34
CA GLN A 11 -0.48 -1.03 21.51
C GLN A 11 0.24 0.31 21.67
N ILE A 12 0.57 0.67 22.91
CA ILE A 12 1.38 1.86 23.20
C ILE A 12 2.76 1.74 22.56
N GLU A 13 3.42 0.59 22.70
CA GLU A 13 4.74 0.35 22.09
C GLU A 13 4.67 0.50 20.56
N GLU A 14 3.67 -0.09 19.89
CA GLU A 14 3.54 0.03 18.43
C GLU A 14 3.20 1.45 17.99
N ALA A 15 2.33 2.15 18.71
CA ALA A 15 1.98 3.54 18.43
C ALA A 15 3.21 4.44 18.55
N VAL A 16 3.96 4.34 19.65
CA VAL A 16 5.21 5.08 19.87
C VAL A 16 6.24 4.72 18.81
N ARG A 17 6.37 3.43 18.46
CA ARG A 17 7.30 2.98 17.42
C ARG A 17 6.93 3.52 16.04
N SER A 18 5.64 3.58 15.72
CA SER A 18 5.14 4.16 14.47
C SER A 18 5.36 5.67 14.42
N GLU A 19 5.13 6.38 15.52
CA GLU A 19 5.36 7.82 15.63
C GLU A 19 6.85 8.15 15.42
N LEU A 20 7.73 7.49 16.17
CA LEU A 20 9.18 7.73 16.12
C LEU A 20 9.82 7.23 14.82
N TYR A 21 9.52 6.00 14.41
CA TYR A 21 10.28 5.29 13.37
C TYR A 21 9.51 5.09 12.05
N GLY A 22 8.24 5.49 11.99
CA GLY A 22 7.38 5.35 10.81
C GLY A 22 6.53 4.10 10.89
N SER A 23 5.30 4.23 10.39
CA SER A 23 4.31 3.16 10.35
C SER A 23 4.71 2.08 9.36
N ILE A 24 4.43 0.82 9.69
CA ILE A 24 4.68 -0.34 8.81
C ILE A 24 3.34 -1.00 8.47
N ARG A 25 2.66 -0.47 7.47
CA ARG A 25 1.35 -0.98 7.02
C ARG A 25 1.55 -1.93 5.84
N SER A 26 0.72 -2.96 5.76
CA SER A 26 0.75 -3.89 4.63
C SER A 26 -0.65 -4.43 4.36
N ALA A 27 -1.08 -4.43 3.11
CA ALA A 27 -2.30 -5.11 2.71
C ALA A 27 -2.09 -6.63 2.60
N LEU A 28 -0.84 -7.07 2.46
CA LEU A 28 -0.44 -8.46 2.23
C LEU A 28 0.23 -9.12 3.44
N GLY A 29 0.32 -8.42 4.58
CA GLY A 29 1.00 -8.90 5.78
C GLY A 29 2.53 -8.96 5.66
N ILE A 30 3.11 -8.18 4.75
CA ILE A 30 4.57 -8.05 4.58
C ILE A 30 5.15 -7.28 5.75
N ASN A 31 6.23 -7.81 6.34
CA ASN A 31 6.92 -7.18 7.46
C ASN A 31 8.02 -6.24 6.97
N TYR A 32 7.79 -4.93 7.07
CA TYR A 32 8.75 -3.88 6.70
C TYR A 32 9.71 -3.47 7.82
N SER A 33 9.72 -4.17 8.96
CA SER A 33 10.56 -3.79 10.11
C SER A 33 12.05 -3.78 9.78
N ARG A 34 12.53 -4.74 8.97
CA ARG A 34 13.94 -4.80 8.56
C ARG A 34 14.31 -3.63 7.65
N LEU A 35 13.47 -3.32 6.66
CA LEU A 35 13.66 -2.15 5.80
C LEU A 35 13.76 -0.87 6.63
N ARG A 36 12.84 -0.67 7.58
CA ARG A 36 12.86 0.47 8.52
C ARG A 36 14.16 0.56 9.31
N GLN A 37 14.68 -0.56 9.83
CA GLN A 37 15.94 -0.59 10.59
C GLN A 37 17.15 -0.23 9.74
N LEU A 38 17.22 -0.75 8.51
CA LEU A 38 18.31 -0.46 7.57
C LEU A 38 18.31 1.02 7.18
N LEU A 39 17.13 1.58 6.89
CA LEU A 39 16.97 3.00 6.57
C LEU A 39 17.28 3.92 7.76
N TRP A 40 16.82 3.57 8.98
CA TRP A 40 17.21 4.28 10.22
C TRP A 40 18.73 4.32 10.39
N SER A 41 19.41 3.22 10.06
CA SER A 41 20.87 3.08 10.16
C SER A 41 21.62 3.66 8.96
N GLN A 42 20.91 4.25 7.98
CA GLN A 42 21.46 4.78 6.73
C GLN A 42 22.30 3.76 5.92
N LEU A 43 21.98 2.48 6.07
CA LEU A 43 22.56 1.39 5.28
C LEU A 43 21.84 1.32 3.93
N TRP A 44 22.13 2.29 3.07
CA TRP A 44 21.36 2.57 1.85
C TRP A 44 21.36 1.40 0.86
N GLN A 45 22.48 0.71 0.70
CA GLN A 45 22.60 -0.39 -0.25
C GLN A 45 21.83 -1.64 0.22
N GLU A 46 21.89 -1.91 1.52
CA GLU A 46 21.17 -3.01 2.16
C GLU A 46 19.67 -2.72 2.20
N ALA A 47 19.28 -1.46 2.45
CA ALA A 47 17.89 -1.03 2.37
C ALA A 47 17.32 -1.18 0.95
N ASP A 48 18.14 -0.90 -0.08
CA ASP A 48 17.78 -1.10 -1.48
C ASP A 48 17.52 -2.59 -1.80
N GLN A 49 18.42 -3.46 -1.35
CA GLN A 49 18.27 -4.91 -1.46
C GLN A 49 17.04 -5.43 -0.70
N GLU A 50 16.80 -4.90 0.51
CA GLU A 50 15.61 -5.29 1.27
C GLU A 50 14.33 -4.77 0.60
N THR A 51 14.37 -3.63 -0.08
CA THR A 51 13.24 -3.11 -0.88
C THR A 51 12.87 -4.07 -2.01
N GLU A 52 13.86 -4.59 -2.75
CA GLU A 52 13.65 -5.67 -3.72
C GLU A 52 13.02 -6.91 -3.05
N ASN A 53 13.59 -7.35 -1.93
CA ASN A 53 13.09 -8.54 -1.23
C ASN A 53 11.62 -8.42 -0.82
N VAL A 54 11.21 -7.27 -0.28
CA VAL A 54 9.81 -7.07 0.16
C VAL A 54 8.85 -6.90 -1.00
N ILE A 55 9.27 -6.29 -2.12
CA ILE A 55 8.46 -6.18 -3.34
C ILE A 55 8.25 -7.56 -3.96
N LEU A 56 9.31 -8.36 -4.12
CA LEU A 56 9.20 -9.72 -4.67
C LEU A 56 8.30 -10.61 -3.79
N LYS A 57 8.41 -10.51 -2.46
CA LYS A 57 7.51 -11.19 -1.51
C LYS A 57 6.05 -10.76 -1.68
N ALA A 58 5.80 -9.46 -1.82
CA ALA A 58 4.46 -8.92 -2.02
C ALA A 58 3.84 -9.44 -3.33
N LEU A 59 4.64 -9.54 -4.39
CA LEU A 59 4.20 -10.04 -5.69
C LEU A 59 4.19 -11.57 -5.80
N ARG A 60 4.61 -12.29 -4.76
CA ARG A 60 4.79 -13.75 -4.75
C ARG A 60 5.66 -14.25 -5.92
N GLN A 61 6.63 -13.45 -6.31
CA GLN A 61 7.57 -13.80 -7.37
C GLN A 61 8.83 -14.44 -6.80
N ASN A 62 9.36 -15.42 -7.53
CA ASN A 62 10.59 -16.11 -7.17
C ASN A 62 11.69 -15.75 -8.18
N LEU A 63 12.53 -14.78 -7.83
CA LEU A 63 13.80 -14.46 -8.52
C LEU A 63 13.71 -14.05 -10.01
N GLU A 64 12.51 -14.00 -10.58
CA GLU A 64 12.28 -13.46 -11.92
C GLU A 64 12.12 -11.94 -11.86
N PRO A 65 12.57 -11.20 -12.90
CA PRO A 65 12.31 -9.78 -13.03
C PRO A 65 10.81 -9.49 -13.08
N VAL A 66 10.36 -8.55 -12.25
CA VAL A 66 8.98 -8.09 -12.21
C VAL A 66 8.67 -7.35 -13.51
N ASP A 67 7.68 -7.86 -14.26
CA ASP A 67 7.12 -7.19 -15.41
C ASP A 67 6.08 -6.12 -15.01
N ARG A 68 5.56 -5.42 -16.02
CA ARG A 68 4.62 -4.32 -15.80
C ARG A 68 3.32 -4.84 -15.19
N GLU A 69 2.83 -5.98 -15.65
CA GLU A 69 1.58 -6.58 -15.21
C GLU A 69 1.64 -6.97 -13.74
N ALA A 70 2.73 -7.60 -13.31
CA ALA A 70 2.97 -7.93 -11.91
C ALA A 70 3.14 -6.68 -11.05
N LEU A 71 3.87 -5.67 -11.52
CA LEU A 71 4.03 -4.41 -10.79
C LEU A 71 2.68 -3.76 -10.45
N LEU A 72 1.73 -3.76 -11.39
CA LEU A 72 0.40 -3.21 -11.18
C LEU A 72 -0.44 -3.98 -10.14
N GLN A 73 0.00 -5.18 -9.73
CA GLN A 73 -0.62 -5.95 -8.64
C GLN A 73 -0.11 -5.56 -7.25
N LEU A 74 0.99 -4.78 -7.16
CA LEU A 74 1.54 -4.36 -5.87
C LEU A 74 0.53 -3.42 -5.17
N PRO A 75 0.00 -3.75 -3.98
CA PRO A 75 -0.99 -2.90 -3.35
C PRO A 75 -0.37 -1.56 -2.95
N CYS A 76 -1.11 -0.48 -3.12
CA CYS A 76 -0.54 0.83 -2.82
C CYS A 76 -0.29 1.05 -1.34
N VAL A 77 -0.95 0.33 -0.43
CA VAL A 77 -0.60 0.40 1.01
C VAL A 77 0.85 0.00 1.22
N ASP A 78 1.27 -1.08 0.56
CA ASP A 78 2.63 -1.60 0.59
C ASP A 78 3.61 -0.65 -0.11
N LEU A 79 3.26 -0.15 -1.30
CA LEU A 79 4.07 0.81 -2.05
C LEU A 79 4.27 2.14 -1.30
N LEU A 80 3.21 2.68 -0.70
CA LEU A 80 3.24 3.89 0.13
C LEU A 80 4.02 3.67 1.42
N THR A 81 3.93 2.49 2.04
CA THR A 81 4.72 2.18 3.24
C THR A 81 6.22 2.19 2.93
N ILE A 82 6.62 1.60 1.79
CA ILE A 82 8.01 1.65 1.33
C ILE A 82 8.42 3.11 1.08
N ASP A 83 7.61 3.88 0.35
CA ASP A 83 7.88 5.28 0.04
C ASP A 83 8.02 6.16 1.29
N GLU A 84 7.12 6.01 2.26
CA GLU A 84 7.13 6.78 3.52
C GLU A 84 8.38 6.50 4.36
N LEU A 85 8.81 5.24 4.41
CA LEU A 85 10.04 4.86 5.10
C LEU A 85 11.26 5.50 4.41
N TRP A 86 11.38 5.36 3.08
CA TRP A 86 12.48 5.97 2.32
C TRP A 86 12.51 7.49 2.48
N SER A 87 11.35 8.13 2.35
CA SER A 87 11.19 9.58 2.48
C SER A 87 11.59 10.06 3.89
N ARG A 88 11.10 9.41 4.95
CA ARG A 88 11.40 9.79 6.34
C ARG A 88 12.90 9.80 6.62
N TYR A 89 13.61 8.74 6.24
CA TYR A 89 15.03 8.59 6.57
C TYR A 89 15.98 9.35 5.65
N SER A 90 15.49 9.79 4.48
CA SER A 90 16.26 10.58 3.53
C SER A 90 15.90 12.07 3.54
N SER A 91 15.04 12.51 4.46
CA SER A 91 14.48 13.88 4.47
C SER A 91 13.79 14.25 3.14
N GLY A 92 13.01 13.30 2.60
CA GLY A 92 12.26 13.44 1.36
C GLY A 92 13.09 13.32 0.08
N ARG A 93 14.40 13.05 0.17
CA ARG A 93 15.28 12.94 -1.01
C ARG A 93 15.08 11.66 -1.80
N PHE A 94 14.73 10.57 -1.14
CA PHE A 94 14.57 9.23 -1.71
C PHE A 94 13.14 8.73 -1.53
N GLY A 95 12.76 7.75 -2.35
CA GLY A 95 11.40 7.22 -2.41
C GLY A 95 10.77 7.37 -3.80
N PHE A 96 9.67 6.66 -4.02
CA PHE A 96 8.95 6.64 -5.28
C PHE A 96 8.30 7.99 -5.61
N LYS A 97 7.87 8.78 -4.60
CA LYS A 97 7.38 10.15 -4.81
C LYS A 97 8.49 11.09 -5.23
N ALA A 98 9.69 10.97 -4.67
CA ALA A 98 10.85 11.75 -5.11
C ALA A 98 11.20 11.41 -6.58
N GLN A 99 11.15 10.12 -6.94
CA GLN A 99 11.31 9.68 -8.33
C GLN A 99 10.21 10.24 -9.25
N GLN A 100 8.96 10.25 -8.79
CA GLN A 100 7.84 10.81 -9.56
C GLN A 100 8.04 12.31 -9.83
N GLN A 101 8.52 13.07 -8.84
CA GLN A 101 8.85 14.48 -9.03
C GLN A 101 9.94 14.68 -10.09
N VAL A 102 11.00 13.85 -10.05
CA VAL A 102 12.05 13.88 -11.09
C VAL A 102 11.47 13.54 -12.46
N TYR A 103 10.62 12.52 -12.56
CA TYR A 103 9.97 12.12 -13.81
C TYR A 103 9.11 13.24 -14.40
N GLN A 104 8.40 13.98 -13.55
CA GLN A 104 7.62 15.16 -13.96
C GLN A 104 8.51 16.32 -14.42
N GLN A 105 9.65 16.57 -13.77
CA GLN A 105 10.59 17.64 -14.13
C GLN A 105 11.24 17.45 -15.50
N VAL A 106 11.33 16.21 -15.98
CA VAL A 106 11.88 15.86 -17.30
C VAL A 106 10.78 15.58 -18.34
N ASP A 107 9.61 16.21 -18.19
CA ASP A 107 8.47 16.08 -19.10
C ASP A 107 8.07 14.62 -19.38
N ARG A 108 8.15 13.78 -18.35
CA ARG A 108 7.83 12.35 -18.40
C ARG A 108 8.62 11.57 -19.46
N GLN A 109 9.84 12.01 -19.80
CA GLN A 109 10.72 11.31 -20.73
C GLN A 109 11.54 10.23 -20.01
N PRO A 110 11.32 8.92 -20.23
CA PRO A 110 11.99 7.85 -19.48
C PRO A 110 13.52 7.91 -19.57
N ALA A 111 14.06 8.19 -20.76
CA ALA A 111 15.50 8.27 -20.97
C ALA A 111 16.16 9.42 -20.19
N ASP A 112 15.50 10.58 -20.07
CA ASP A 112 15.99 11.71 -19.28
C ASP A 112 15.80 11.47 -17.78
N PHE A 113 14.74 10.78 -17.39
CA PHE A 113 14.51 10.36 -16.02
C PHE A 113 15.61 9.45 -15.50
N LEU A 114 15.93 8.37 -16.23
CA LEU A 114 17.00 7.44 -15.86
C LEU A 114 18.38 8.14 -15.78
N ARG A 115 18.61 9.15 -16.62
CA ARG A 115 19.82 9.99 -16.55
C ARG A 115 19.83 10.92 -15.35
N THR A 116 18.71 11.55 -15.05
CA THR A 116 18.58 12.51 -13.93
C THR A 116 18.69 11.81 -12.58
N LEU A 117 18.20 10.57 -12.50
CA LEU A 117 18.46 9.69 -11.36
C LEU A 117 19.89 9.15 -11.30
N ASP A 118 20.76 9.43 -12.28
CA ASP A 118 22.12 8.90 -12.37
C ASP A 118 22.21 7.36 -12.49
N TRP A 119 21.09 6.70 -12.83
CA TRP A 119 21.05 5.26 -13.16
C TRP A 119 21.62 4.98 -14.55
N ARG A 120 21.60 5.99 -15.42
CA ARG A 120 22.20 5.96 -16.76
C ARG A 120 23.16 7.13 -16.93
N GLY A 121 24.39 6.83 -17.32
CA GLY A 121 25.41 7.79 -17.71
C GLY A 121 25.13 8.48 -19.07
N PRO A 122 26.02 9.38 -19.49
CA PRO A 122 25.85 10.17 -20.71
C PRO A 122 25.85 9.31 -21.98
N ARG A 123 25.10 9.74 -23.00
CA ARG A 123 24.90 9.02 -24.29
C ARG A 123 26.21 8.73 -25.04
N ILE A 124 27.26 9.51 -24.80
CA ILE A 124 28.57 9.36 -25.45
C ILE A 124 29.43 8.21 -24.86
N SER A 125 28.95 7.51 -23.83
CA SER A 125 29.64 6.33 -23.29
C SER A 125 29.64 5.17 -24.30
N LEU A 126 30.74 4.43 -24.36
CA LEU A 126 30.87 3.19 -25.16
C LEU A 126 29.84 2.12 -24.78
N THR A 127 29.26 2.19 -23.56
CA THR A 127 28.19 1.31 -23.08
C THR A 127 26.78 1.87 -23.30
N GLY A 128 26.62 2.96 -24.07
CA GLY A 128 25.33 3.64 -24.23
C GLY A 128 24.80 4.26 -22.92
N GLY A 129 25.71 4.50 -21.96
CA GLY A 129 25.41 5.07 -20.64
C GLY A 129 24.98 4.04 -19.60
N ILE A 130 24.92 2.75 -19.93
CA ILE A 130 24.47 1.73 -18.98
C ILE A 130 25.48 1.60 -17.82
N LYS A 131 24.98 1.66 -16.58
CA LYS A 131 25.78 1.54 -15.35
C LYS A 131 25.46 0.24 -14.61
N PRO A 132 26.43 -0.59 -14.24
CA PRO A 132 26.21 -1.73 -13.36
C PRO A 132 25.71 -1.27 -11.98
N TYR A 133 24.87 -2.08 -11.32
CA TYR A 133 24.32 -1.77 -9.99
C TYR A 133 25.42 -1.46 -8.95
N LYS A 134 26.52 -2.22 -8.99
CA LYS A 134 27.68 -2.03 -8.10
C LYS A 134 28.37 -0.66 -8.26
N ASN A 135 28.09 0.06 -9.35
CA ASN A 135 28.65 1.39 -9.63
C ASN A 135 27.65 2.52 -9.32
N LEU A 136 26.47 2.21 -8.76
CA LEU A 136 25.51 3.22 -8.29
C LEU A 136 25.91 3.78 -6.91
N GLN A 137 25.36 4.94 -6.55
CA GLN A 137 25.75 5.70 -5.37
C GLN A 137 24.81 5.44 -4.18
N PHE A 138 25.27 4.62 -3.23
CA PHE A 138 24.51 4.30 -2.02
C PHE A 138 24.90 5.22 -0.85
N SER A 139 24.62 6.51 -0.99
CA SER A 139 24.88 7.51 0.06
C SER A 139 23.80 8.60 0.08
N ALA A 140 23.67 9.30 1.20
CA ALA A 140 22.74 10.42 1.34
C ALA A 140 23.03 11.60 0.37
N SER A 141 24.25 11.66 -0.18
CA SER A 141 24.66 12.65 -1.18
C SER A 141 24.23 12.31 -2.60
N ALA A 142 23.63 11.13 -2.85
CA ALA A 142 23.10 10.77 -4.16
C ALA A 142 21.99 11.76 -4.62
N PRO A 143 21.75 11.86 -5.94
CA PRO A 143 20.71 12.74 -6.48
C PRO A 143 19.32 12.45 -5.89
N PRO A 144 18.42 13.44 -5.80
CA PRO A 144 17.03 13.20 -5.45
C PRO A 144 16.41 12.11 -6.34
N GLY A 145 15.65 11.21 -5.73
CA GLY A 145 15.03 10.05 -6.39
C GLY A 145 15.98 8.89 -6.70
N HIS A 146 17.31 9.00 -6.48
CA HIS A 146 18.27 7.94 -6.84
C HIS A 146 17.95 6.58 -6.21
N LEU A 147 17.33 6.58 -5.02
CA LEU A 147 16.96 5.37 -4.29
C LEU A 147 15.45 5.40 -3.92
N PRO A 148 14.81 4.24 -3.73
CA PRO A 148 15.34 2.90 -4.04
C PRO A 148 15.47 2.66 -5.54
N THR A 149 16.44 1.86 -5.96
CA THR A 149 16.53 1.34 -7.32
C THR A 149 15.42 0.31 -7.57
N TRP A 150 15.06 0.16 -8.83
CA TRP A 150 14.12 -0.82 -9.36
C TRP A 150 14.84 -2.08 -9.86
N ARG A 151 15.86 -2.52 -9.12
CA ARG A 151 16.62 -3.73 -9.42
C ARG A 151 15.75 -5.00 -9.53
N TRP A 152 14.59 -4.97 -8.89
CA TRP A 152 13.55 -6.00 -8.97
C TRP A 152 12.91 -6.14 -10.37
N CYS A 153 13.15 -5.21 -11.32
CA CYS A 153 12.75 -5.32 -12.73
C CYS A 153 13.91 -5.67 -13.67
N CYS A 154 15.14 -5.77 -13.17
CA CYS A 154 16.33 -5.88 -14.00
C CYS A 154 16.74 -7.35 -14.19
N PRO A 155 16.92 -7.85 -15.42
CA PRO A 155 17.36 -9.23 -15.67
C PRO A 155 18.83 -9.47 -15.31
N SER A 156 19.65 -8.42 -15.24
CA SER A 156 21.02 -8.50 -14.77
C SER A 156 21.46 -7.20 -14.12
N LEU A 157 22.24 -7.32 -13.04
CA LEU A 157 22.81 -6.18 -12.32
C LEU A 157 24.27 -5.91 -12.72
N ASP A 158 24.91 -6.86 -13.41
CA ASP A 158 26.31 -6.82 -13.82
C ASP A 158 26.51 -6.27 -15.24
N SER A 159 25.65 -6.66 -16.18
CA SER A 159 25.69 -6.15 -17.55
C SER A 159 25.09 -4.75 -17.67
N GLY A 160 24.45 -4.26 -16.59
CA GLY A 160 23.88 -2.93 -16.57
C GLY A 160 22.50 -2.84 -15.95
N TYR A 161 22.30 -1.82 -15.14
CA TYR A 161 21.00 -1.42 -14.66
C TYR A 161 20.24 -0.71 -15.79
N ASP A 162 19.27 -1.38 -16.39
CA ASP A 162 18.39 -0.85 -17.44
C ASP A 162 16.94 -1.22 -17.12
N VAL A 163 16.06 -0.23 -17.20
CA VAL A 163 14.64 -0.35 -16.90
C VAL A 163 13.87 0.04 -18.15
N SER A 164 12.91 -0.77 -18.57
CA SER A 164 12.11 -0.46 -19.75
C SER A 164 11.16 0.72 -19.52
N ASP A 165 10.91 1.48 -20.59
CA ASP A 165 9.98 2.61 -20.58
C ASP A 165 8.57 2.19 -20.10
N SER A 166 8.14 0.98 -20.43
CA SER A 166 6.84 0.43 -20.03
C SER A 166 6.70 0.25 -18.51
N ILE A 167 7.80 -0.09 -17.82
CA ILE A 167 7.86 -0.19 -16.36
C ILE A 167 7.82 1.20 -15.74
N VAL A 168 8.59 2.15 -16.27
CA VAL A 168 8.61 3.56 -15.80
C VAL A 168 7.20 4.15 -15.86
N GLU A 169 6.55 4.06 -17.02
CA GLU A 169 5.20 4.56 -17.20
C GLU A 169 4.19 3.79 -16.34
N GLY A 170 4.34 2.46 -16.23
CA GLY A 170 3.48 1.60 -15.43
C GLY A 170 3.49 1.98 -13.95
N LEU A 171 4.68 2.12 -13.37
CA LEU A 171 4.84 2.50 -11.96
C LEU A 171 4.23 3.87 -11.67
N PHE A 172 4.55 4.88 -12.47
CA PHE A 172 4.06 6.23 -12.18
C PHE A 172 2.57 6.36 -12.44
N ARG A 173 1.99 5.65 -13.41
CA ARG A 173 0.52 5.58 -13.52
C ARG A 173 -0.12 4.91 -12.29
N HIS A 174 0.53 3.89 -11.73
CA HIS A 174 0.07 3.21 -10.51
C HIS A 174 0.19 4.10 -9.26
N LEU A 175 1.25 4.88 -9.16
CA LEU A 175 1.42 5.88 -8.10
C LEU A 175 0.45 7.06 -8.27
N GLU A 176 0.24 7.52 -9.50
CA GLU A 176 -0.71 8.59 -9.80
C GLU A 176 -2.13 8.17 -9.46
N SER A 177 -2.53 6.96 -9.86
CA SER A 177 -3.80 6.40 -9.43
C SER A 177 -3.87 6.29 -7.91
N ALA A 178 -2.80 5.88 -7.22
CA ALA A 178 -2.77 5.90 -5.75
C ALA A 178 -2.90 7.30 -5.13
N SER A 179 -2.33 8.33 -5.77
CA SER A 179 -2.24 9.69 -5.25
C SER A 179 -3.47 10.58 -5.53
N LEU A 180 -4.18 10.35 -6.64
CA LEU A 180 -5.38 11.09 -7.02
C LEU A 180 -6.58 10.77 -6.11
N TRP A 181 -6.55 9.63 -5.41
CA TRP A 181 -7.50 9.25 -4.37
C TRP A 181 -6.92 9.55 -2.99
N GLY A 182 -6.79 10.85 -2.68
CA GLY A 182 -6.32 11.35 -1.39
C GLY A 182 -6.77 10.47 -0.21
N HIS A 183 -5.78 9.91 0.50
CA HIS A 183 -5.91 9.14 1.73
C HIS A 183 -6.78 7.85 1.77
N HIS A 184 -7.40 7.39 0.68
CA HIS A 184 -8.19 6.15 0.72
C HIS A 184 -7.84 5.14 -0.38
N ARG A 185 -7.08 4.12 0.06
CA ARG A 185 -6.98 2.72 -0.41
C ARG A 185 -7.08 2.50 -1.94
N CYS A 186 -5.95 2.15 -2.54
CA CYS A 186 -5.92 1.61 -3.90
C CYS A 186 -6.80 0.37 -4.09
N ARG A 187 -7.49 0.36 -5.23
CA ARG A 187 -8.10 -0.82 -5.83
C ARG A 187 -7.19 -1.34 -6.95
N PRO A 188 -6.97 -2.66 -7.09
CA PRO A 188 -6.39 -3.22 -8.31
C PRO A 188 -7.31 -2.95 -9.51
N PRO A 189 -6.77 -2.93 -10.75
CA PRO A 189 -7.58 -2.74 -11.95
C PRO A 189 -8.64 -3.85 -12.06
N LEU A 190 -9.87 -3.46 -12.40
CA LEU A 190 -10.98 -4.39 -12.62
C LEU A 190 -10.70 -5.28 -13.85
N PRO A 191 -11.11 -6.58 -13.81
CA PRO A 191 -11.09 -7.44 -14.98
C PRO A 191 -12.04 -6.92 -16.08
N PRO A 192 -11.77 -7.22 -17.36
CA PRO A 192 -12.32 -6.52 -18.53
C PRO A 192 -13.83 -6.66 -18.80
N TRP A 193 -14.61 -7.25 -17.90
CA TRP A 193 -16.05 -7.52 -18.12
C TRP A 193 -17.00 -6.72 -17.22
N VAL A 194 -16.53 -5.74 -16.46
CA VAL A 194 -17.40 -4.87 -15.66
C VAL A 194 -17.62 -3.54 -16.38
N THR A 195 -18.71 -3.43 -17.13
CA THR A 195 -19.16 -2.18 -17.75
C THR A 195 -19.92 -1.30 -16.75
N SER A 196 -19.62 -0.01 -16.79
CA SER A 196 -20.20 1.02 -15.91
C SER A 196 -21.68 1.30 -16.21
N LYS A 197 -22.52 1.22 -15.17
CA LYS A 197 -23.53 2.22 -14.73
C LYS A 197 -24.69 1.52 -14.00
N SER A 198 -24.90 1.86 -12.73
CA SER A 198 -26.22 2.18 -12.15
C SER A 198 -26.04 2.62 -10.71
N ILE A 199 -26.62 3.78 -10.38
CA ILE A 199 -26.84 4.22 -8.99
C ILE A 199 -27.80 3.19 -8.39
N MET A 200 -27.29 2.39 -7.44
CA MET A 200 -28.01 1.26 -6.87
C MET A 200 -28.78 1.73 -5.65
N VAL A 201 -30.11 1.78 -5.75
CA VAL A 201 -31.01 2.02 -4.61
C VAL A 201 -31.00 0.77 -3.74
N MET A 202 -30.52 0.88 -2.51
CA MET A 202 -30.45 -0.21 -1.54
C MET A 202 -31.86 -0.57 -1.04
N THR A 203 -32.26 -1.84 -1.07
CA THR A 203 -33.59 -2.32 -0.62
C THR A 203 -33.54 -2.87 0.81
N THR A 204 -33.18 -2.05 1.81
CA THR A 204 -33.31 -2.43 3.23
C THR A 204 -33.98 -1.35 4.06
N ASP A 205 -34.59 -1.77 5.17
CA ASP A 205 -35.15 -0.88 6.18
C ASP A 205 -34.06 -0.15 7.00
N TRP A 206 -32.79 -0.54 6.88
CA TRP A 206 -31.66 0.05 7.59
C TRP A 206 -30.84 0.98 6.68
N THR A 207 -30.34 2.06 7.27
CA THR A 207 -29.50 3.05 6.61
C THR A 207 -28.15 3.20 7.32
N LEU A 208 -27.20 3.87 6.66
CA LEU A 208 -25.93 4.26 7.30
C LEU A 208 -26.14 5.20 8.50
N SER A 209 -27.25 5.97 8.51
CA SER A 209 -27.60 6.82 9.66
C SER A 209 -27.96 5.98 10.88
N ASP A 210 -28.75 4.92 10.69
CA ASP A 210 -29.14 4.02 11.79
C ASP A 210 -27.91 3.32 12.39
N LEU A 211 -26.97 2.91 11.53
CA LEU A 211 -25.68 2.38 11.98
C LEU A 211 -24.88 3.41 12.80
N ALA A 212 -24.83 4.67 12.34
CA ALA A 212 -24.12 5.74 13.03
C ALA A 212 -24.71 6.01 14.43
N ASP A 213 -26.03 5.97 14.57
CA ASP A 213 -26.70 6.22 15.84
C ASP A 213 -26.51 5.07 16.84
N LEU A 214 -26.54 3.80 16.37
CA LEU A 214 -26.19 2.65 17.21
C LEU A 214 -24.74 2.70 17.70
N LEU A 215 -23.81 3.11 16.83
CA LEU A 215 -22.39 3.24 17.17
C LEU A 215 -22.14 4.37 18.18
N LYS A 216 -22.83 5.52 18.05
CA LYS A 216 -22.80 6.58 19.07
C LYS A 216 -23.37 6.14 20.40
N GLY A 217 -24.37 5.27 20.39
CA GLY A 217 -24.96 4.66 21.59
C GLY A 217 -24.15 3.51 22.18
N GLU A 218 -22.99 3.18 21.60
CA GLU A 218 -22.16 2.02 21.97
C GLU A 218 -22.91 0.67 21.90
N GLU A 219 -23.94 0.58 21.04
CA GLU A 219 -24.72 -0.64 20.82
C GLU A 219 -24.04 -1.59 19.82
N TRP A 220 -22.81 -2.01 20.15
CA TRP A 220 -21.90 -2.71 19.22
C TRP A 220 -22.50 -3.96 18.58
N GLN A 221 -23.28 -4.75 19.33
CA GLN A 221 -23.91 -5.97 18.81
C GLN A 221 -25.06 -5.68 17.83
N ALA A 222 -25.79 -4.58 18.04
CA ALA A 222 -26.82 -4.14 17.11
C ALA A 222 -26.19 -3.51 15.86
N ALA A 223 -25.14 -2.70 16.05
CA ALA A 223 -24.35 -2.12 14.96
C ALA A 223 -23.74 -3.18 14.03
N ASP A 224 -23.26 -4.31 14.58
CA ASP A 224 -22.74 -5.43 13.77
C ASP A 224 -23.83 -6.06 12.90
N LYS A 225 -25.02 -6.30 13.47
CA LYS A 225 -26.16 -6.86 12.72
C LYS A 225 -26.61 -5.93 11.59
N VAL A 226 -26.67 -4.62 11.84
CA VAL A 226 -27.00 -3.60 10.84
C VAL A 226 -25.91 -3.52 9.76
N THR A 227 -24.64 -3.57 10.15
CA THR A 227 -23.50 -3.62 9.22
C THR A 227 -23.62 -4.79 8.23
N GLN A 228 -23.91 -5.98 8.73
CA GLN A 228 -24.11 -7.15 7.88
C GLN A 228 -25.34 -7.02 6.97
N ALA A 229 -26.41 -6.39 7.44
CA ALA A 229 -27.62 -6.15 6.64
C ALA A 229 -27.36 -5.18 5.49
N LEU A 230 -26.65 -4.07 5.76
CA LEU A 230 -26.22 -3.10 4.75
C LEU A 230 -25.32 -3.73 3.69
N MET A 231 -24.35 -4.56 4.10
CA MET A 231 -23.45 -5.27 3.17
C MET A 231 -24.18 -6.29 2.29
N ARG A 232 -25.20 -6.99 2.81
CA ARG A 232 -26.01 -7.94 2.04
C ARG A 232 -26.86 -7.24 0.98
N ALA A 233 -27.44 -6.12 1.35
CA ALA A 233 -28.26 -5.32 0.45
C ALA A 233 -27.46 -4.71 -0.69
N ALA A 234 -26.22 -4.32 -0.39
CA ALA A 234 -25.27 -3.81 -1.36
C ALA A 234 -24.96 -4.78 -2.50
N VAL A 235 -25.28 -6.08 -2.33
CA VAL A 235 -25.13 -7.12 -3.35
C VAL A 235 -26.46 -7.78 -3.75
N ASN A 236 -27.60 -7.12 -3.48
CA ASN A 236 -28.96 -7.63 -3.76
C ASN A 236 -29.22 -9.04 -3.20
N ARG A 237 -28.67 -9.38 -2.03
CA ARG A 237 -28.99 -10.61 -1.32
C ARG A 237 -29.90 -10.34 -0.14
N GLU A 238 -31.14 -10.81 -0.23
CA GLU A 238 -32.08 -10.82 0.90
C GLU A 238 -32.02 -12.18 1.62
N GLY A 239 -31.90 -12.17 2.96
CA GLY A 239 -31.92 -13.39 3.79
C GLY A 239 -30.95 -13.38 4.98
N VAL A 240 -31.09 -14.39 5.85
CA VAL A 240 -30.22 -14.65 7.01
C VAL A 240 -29.09 -15.58 6.58
N GLY A 241 -27.84 -15.13 6.68
CA GLY A 241 -26.64 -15.93 6.35
C GLY A 241 -25.38 -15.09 6.16
N SER A 242 -24.23 -15.77 6.18
CA SER A 242 -22.90 -15.17 6.00
C SER A 242 -22.61 -14.87 4.52
N LEU A 243 -21.98 -13.72 4.25
CA LEU A 243 -21.50 -13.36 2.91
C LEU A 243 -20.29 -14.22 2.53
N ALA A 244 -20.30 -14.82 1.34
CA ALA A 244 -19.13 -15.54 0.82
C ALA A 244 -18.06 -14.55 0.33
N ALA A 245 -16.82 -15.01 0.16
CA ALA A 245 -15.72 -14.17 -0.34
C ALA A 245 -16.03 -13.52 -1.71
N MET A 246 -16.80 -14.21 -2.57
CA MET A 246 -17.25 -13.69 -3.85
C MET A 246 -18.33 -12.61 -3.72
N ASP A 247 -19.11 -12.62 -2.63
CA ASP A 247 -20.11 -11.59 -2.37
C ASP A 247 -19.43 -10.32 -1.83
N LEU A 248 -18.45 -10.47 -0.92
CA LEU A 248 -17.65 -9.35 -0.41
C LEU A 248 -16.95 -8.56 -1.53
N ALA A 249 -16.51 -9.25 -2.58
CA ALA A 249 -15.86 -8.64 -3.75
C ALA A 249 -16.82 -7.79 -4.62
N GLN A 250 -18.13 -7.99 -4.47
CA GLN A 250 -19.17 -7.29 -5.24
C GLN A 250 -19.76 -6.10 -4.48
N ILE A 251 -19.50 -5.95 -3.19
CA ILE A 251 -19.97 -4.81 -2.41
C ILE A 251 -19.29 -3.53 -2.95
N PRO A 252 -20.06 -2.48 -3.32
CA PRO A 252 -19.51 -1.19 -3.70
C PRO A 252 -18.54 -0.66 -2.63
N CYS A 253 -17.36 -0.22 -3.07
CA CYS A 253 -16.33 0.26 -2.17
C CYS A 253 -16.81 1.45 -1.32
N GLU A 254 -17.70 2.28 -1.84
CA GLU A 254 -18.33 3.39 -1.13
C GLU A 254 -19.05 2.92 0.14
N ILE A 255 -19.85 1.86 0.04
CA ILE A 255 -20.60 1.31 1.18
C ILE A 255 -19.64 0.71 2.21
N LEU A 256 -18.63 -0.06 1.77
CA LEU A 256 -17.63 -0.60 2.69
C LEU A 256 -16.83 0.51 3.39
N HIS A 257 -16.55 1.59 2.68
CA HIS A 257 -15.82 2.73 3.19
C HIS A 257 -16.62 3.50 4.24
N ASP A 258 -17.89 3.78 3.97
CA ASP A 258 -18.76 4.51 4.88
C ASP A 258 -18.98 3.72 6.18
N ILE A 259 -19.22 2.41 6.07
CA ILE A 259 -19.33 1.53 7.23
C ILE A 259 -18.01 1.51 8.02
N ASP A 260 -16.87 1.33 7.34
CA ASP A 260 -15.55 1.29 7.97
C ASP A 260 -15.24 2.59 8.73
N HIS A 261 -15.54 3.75 8.15
CA HIS A 261 -15.37 5.05 8.79
C HIS A 261 -16.23 5.22 10.04
N LEU A 262 -17.50 4.80 9.98
CA LEU A 262 -18.38 4.86 11.14
C LEU A 262 -17.83 4.02 12.30
N TRP A 263 -17.38 2.80 12.01
CA TRP A 263 -16.77 1.93 13.01
C TRP A 263 -15.44 2.47 13.54
N VAL A 264 -14.55 2.95 12.67
CA VAL A 264 -13.27 3.55 13.07
C VAL A 264 -13.51 4.74 13.99
N ASN A 265 -14.41 5.64 13.60
CA ASN A 265 -14.65 6.87 14.34
C ASN A 265 -15.28 6.59 15.71
N ALA A 266 -16.32 5.75 15.76
CA ALA A 266 -17.00 5.42 17.00
C ALA A 266 -16.11 4.62 17.97
N SER A 267 -15.22 3.78 17.43
CA SER A 267 -14.33 2.95 18.22
C SER A 267 -12.99 3.61 18.52
N PHE A 268 -12.78 4.88 18.18
CA PHE A 268 -11.47 5.56 18.27
C PHE A 268 -10.34 4.76 17.58
N GLY A 269 -10.66 4.07 16.50
CA GLY A 269 -9.75 3.22 15.74
C GLY A 269 -9.56 1.82 16.34
N HIS A 270 -10.42 1.33 17.22
CA HIS A 270 -10.33 -0.05 17.73
C HIS A 270 -11.00 -1.10 16.83
N PHE A 271 -11.95 -0.71 15.97
CA PHE A 271 -12.70 -1.59 15.08
C PHE A 271 -12.74 -1.03 13.66
N TRP A 272 -12.28 -1.82 12.68
CA TRP A 272 -12.36 -1.49 11.26
C TRP A 272 -12.37 -2.77 10.41
N LEU A 273 -12.99 -2.74 9.24
CA LEU A 273 -13.32 -3.90 8.40
C LEU A 273 -12.13 -4.52 7.67
N PHE A 274 -11.02 -3.79 7.59
CA PHE A 274 -9.88 -4.11 6.71
C PHE A 274 -8.52 -4.26 7.41
N GLY A 275 -8.46 -4.66 8.68
CA GLY A 275 -7.19 -4.98 9.35
C GLY A 275 -7.27 -6.22 10.21
N ALA A 276 -6.29 -7.09 10.03
CA ALA A 276 -6.02 -8.19 10.94
C ALA A 276 -5.31 -7.66 12.19
N ALA A 277 -6.05 -7.42 13.27
CA ALA A 277 -5.67 -7.67 14.67
C ALA A 277 -6.62 -6.97 15.66
N ALA A 278 -7.79 -7.57 15.88
CA ALA A 278 -8.31 -7.67 17.24
C ALA A 278 -8.44 -9.17 17.55
N PRO A 279 -8.13 -9.63 18.78
CA PRO A 279 -8.35 -11.01 19.15
C PRO A 279 -9.86 -11.27 19.19
N LEU A 280 -10.42 -11.73 18.07
CA LEU A 280 -11.72 -12.41 18.02
C LEU A 280 -11.60 -13.81 18.64
N HIS A 281 -10.97 -13.92 19.80
CA HIS A 281 -11.17 -15.05 20.72
C HIS A 281 -12.21 -14.66 21.77
N ARG A 282 -13.41 -14.29 21.29
CA ARG A 282 -14.69 -14.41 22.02
C ARG A 282 -15.95 -14.03 21.22
N ALA A 283 -15.86 -13.77 19.92
CA ALA A 283 -17.00 -13.98 19.05
C ALA A 283 -16.94 -15.43 18.55
N ARG A 284 -17.47 -16.33 19.38
CA ARG A 284 -17.97 -17.61 18.88
C ARG A 284 -18.96 -17.26 17.76
N TRP A 285 -18.57 -17.48 16.52
CA TRP A 285 -19.50 -17.64 15.40
C TRP A 285 -20.34 -18.88 15.72
N TYR A 286 -21.41 -18.71 16.50
CA TYR A 286 -22.49 -19.68 16.55
C TYR A 286 -23.59 -19.18 15.63
N LEU A 287 -23.70 -19.92 14.51
CA LEU A 287 -24.83 -20.01 13.59
C LEU A 287 -25.09 -18.77 12.72
#